data_AF-A0A2D2Q1B6-F1
#
_entry.id   AF-A0A2D2Q1B6-F1
#
_cell.length_a   1.000
_cell.length_b   1.000
_cell.length_c   1.000
_cell.angle_alpha   90.00
_cell.angle_beta   90.00
_cell.angle_gamma   90.00
#
_symmetry.space_group_name_H-M   'P 1'
#
loop_
_entity.id
_entity.type
_entity.pdbx_description
1 polymer ?
#
loop_
_entity_poly.entity_id
_entity_poly.type
_entity_poly.pdbx_seq_one_letter_code
_entity_poly.pdbx_strand_id
1 'polypeptide(L)'
;MRPRSEVWQGCSGYWQNQFIQENLLPLGHAAWQGFMTQGRGMVVCNVMMPTARYANVEAVDWRIDIVDYTVRFVPSSHVSAYLQSFSLEASLIECLTDTVQIYDPERAVLLLINENGRVDINLLQNLKVSPVDCYQQVQRHWIEFQLDQIPGDLYEQRL
;
A
#
# COMPACT_ATOMS: atom_id res chain seq x y z
N MET A 1 -10.44 -12.04 -29.14
CA MET A 1 -10.12 -10.65 -29.54
C MET A 1 -10.07 -9.80 -28.28
N ARG A 2 -8.95 -9.14 -27.99
CA ARG A 2 -8.87 -8.15 -26.89
C ARG A 2 -9.33 -6.79 -27.41
N PRO A 3 -10.17 -6.02 -26.69
CA PRO A 3 -10.47 -4.65 -27.09
C PRO A 3 -9.25 -3.74 -26.87
N ARG A 4 -9.14 -2.71 -27.71
CA ARG A 4 -8.07 -1.71 -27.70
C ARG A 4 -8.09 -0.88 -26.40
N SER A 5 -6.90 -0.59 -25.90
CA SER A 5 -6.57 0.10 -24.65
C SER A 5 -6.79 1.64 -24.67
N GLU A 6 -7.64 2.15 -25.55
CA GLU A 6 -7.69 3.61 -25.85
C GLU A 6 -8.96 4.32 -25.36
N VAL A 7 -9.82 3.67 -24.56
CA VAL A 7 -11.07 4.29 -24.03
C VAL A 7 -11.06 4.45 -22.50
N TRP A 8 -9.98 4.08 -21.80
CA TRP A 8 -9.97 3.93 -20.34
C TRP A 8 -9.53 5.17 -19.54
N GLN A 9 -9.84 6.38 -20.02
CA GLN A 9 -9.49 7.63 -19.33
C GLN A 9 -10.70 8.56 -19.30
N GLY A 10 -11.50 8.41 -18.25
CA GLY A 10 -12.64 9.29 -18.00
C GLY A 10 -13.49 8.74 -16.88
N CYS A 11 -13.27 9.26 -15.67
CA CYS A 11 -14.18 9.17 -14.53
C CYS A 11 -14.31 7.77 -13.87
N SER A 12 -13.50 7.54 -12.84
CA SER A 12 -13.61 6.47 -11.82
C SER A 12 -13.39 5.02 -12.29
N GLY A 13 -12.43 4.32 -11.67
CA GLY A 13 -12.58 2.87 -11.54
C GLY A 13 -11.35 1.98 -11.27
N TYR A 14 -10.13 2.37 -11.66
CA TYR A 14 -9.00 1.41 -11.63
C TYR A 14 -7.64 2.00 -11.23
N TRP A 15 -7.64 3.14 -10.55
CA TRP A 15 -6.39 3.78 -10.09
C TRP A 15 -5.66 2.90 -9.07
N GLN A 16 -6.37 2.11 -8.28
CA GLN A 16 -5.82 1.19 -7.29
C GLN A 16 -4.82 0.21 -7.92
N ASN A 17 -5.14 -0.34 -9.09
CA ASN A 17 -4.24 -1.25 -9.79
C ASN A 17 -2.96 -0.57 -10.27
N GLN A 18 -3.07 0.67 -10.76
CA GLN A 18 -1.91 1.45 -11.14
C GLN A 18 -1.06 1.79 -9.91
N PHE A 19 -1.69 2.26 -8.83
CA PHE A 19 -1.05 2.53 -7.55
C PHE A 19 -0.30 1.30 -7.02
N ILE A 20 -0.92 0.11 -7.03
CA ILE A 20 -0.30 -1.14 -6.59
C ILE A 20 0.93 -1.46 -7.46
N GLN A 21 0.84 -1.28 -8.78
CA GLN A 21 1.95 -1.56 -9.69
C GLN A 21 3.13 -0.62 -9.44
N GLU A 22 2.87 0.67 -9.25
CA GLU A 22 3.89 1.69 -9.02
C GLU A 22 4.52 1.58 -7.62
N ASN A 23 3.75 1.11 -6.64
CA ASN A 23 4.17 1.02 -5.24
C ASN A 23 4.40 -0.42 -4.77
N LEU A 24 4.65 -1.36 -5.69
CA LEU A 24 4.82 -2.77 -5.34
C LEU A 24 6.03 -3.01 -4.42
N LEU A 25 7.12 -2.26 -4.60
CA LEU A 25 8.32 -2.37 -3.76
C LEU A 25 8.05 -2.00 -2.28
N PRO A 26 7.54 -0.80 -1.94
CA PRO A 26 7.24 -0.46 -0.55
C PRO A 26 6.15 -1.35 0.06
N LEU A 27 5.12 -1.74 -0.71
CA LEU A 27 4.06 -2.64 -0.24
C LEU A 27 4.61 -4.05 0.08
N GLY A 28 5.41 -4.62 -0.82
CA GLY A 28 6.04 -5.93 -0.62
C GLY A 28 7.08 -5.92 0.50
N HIS A 29 7.88 -4.86 0.61
CA HIS A 29 8.83 -4.67 1.71
C HIS A 29 8.09 -4.63 3.06
N ALA A 30 7.02 -3.84 3.18
CA ALA A 30 6.23 -3.76 4.40
C ALA A 30 5.56 -5.11 4.74
N ALA A 31 5.08 -5.85 3.74
CA ALA A 31 4.51 -7.19 3.92
C ALA A 31 5.54 -8.14 4.53
N TRP A 32 6.73 -8.24 3.92
CA TRP A 32 7.74 -9.18 4.35
C TRP A 32 8.39 -8.79 5.68
N GLN A 33 8.70 -7.51 5.88
CA GLN A 33 9.20 -7.01 7.16
C GLN A 33 8.19 -7.24 8.29
N GLY A 34 6.91 -6.97 8.03
CA GLY A 34 5.83 -7.25 8.98
C GLY A 34 5.72 -8.73 9.31
N PHE A 35 5.79 -9.59 8.30
CA PHE A 35 5.77 -11.05 8.50
C PHE A 35 6.93 -11.54 9.37
N MET A 36 8.16 -11.11 9.07
CA MET A 36 9.34 -11.52 9.84
C MET A 36 9.29 -11.07 11.30
N THR A 37 8.66 -9.92 11.58
CA THR A 37 8.66 -9.32 12.93
C THR A 37 7.44 -9.69 13.77
N GLN A 38 6.29 -9.93 13.14
CA GLN A 38 5.01 -10.07 13.82
C GLN A 38 4.21 -11.31 13.37
N GLY A 39 4.75 -12.12 12.46
CA GLY A 39 4.06 -13.28 11.88
C GLY A 39 3.01 -12.87 10.86
N ARG A 40 2.01 -13.72 10.63
CA ARG A 40 0.97 -13.50 9.61
C ARG A 40 0.20 -12.21 9.87
N GLY A 41 -0.25 -11.57 8.80
CA GLY A 41 -0.99 -10.31 8.90
C GLY A 41 -1.41 -9.76 7.54
N MET A 42 -1.73 -8.47 7.51
CA MET A 42 -2.22 -7.76 6.34
C MET A 42 -1.46 -6.43 6.20
N VAL A 43 -1.15 -6.04 4.97
CA VAL A 43 -0.65 -4.70 4.68
C VAL A 43 -1.82 -3.74 4.53
N VAL A 44 -1.69 -2.57 5.14
CA VAL A 44 -2.66 -1.49 5.06
C VAL A 44 -1.98 -0.28 4.43
N CYS A 45 -2.58 0.25 3.37
CA CYS A 45 -2.18 1.47 2.72
C CYS A 45 -3.28 2.52 2.87
N ASN A 46 -3.02 3.64 3.54
CA ASN A 46 -3.95 4.78 3.53
C ASN A 46 -3.49 5.79 2.49
N VAL A 47 -4.36 6.09 1.53
CA VAL A 47 -4.09 7.04 0.46
C VAL A 47 -4.77 8.35 0.80
N MET A 48 -3.97 9.41 0.93
CA MET A 48 -4.44 10.74 1.30
C MET A 48 -4.82 11.51 0.04
N MET A 49 -6.12 11.63 -0.23
CA MET A 49 -6.56 12.47 -1.33
C MET A 49 -6.29 13.94 -0.98
N PRO A 50 -5.63 14.73 -1.87
CA PRO A 50 -5.36 16.13 -1.64
C PRO A 50 -6.70 16.90 -1.62
N THR A 51 -7.28 17.03 -0.43
CA THR A 51 -8.57 17.70 -0.20
C THR A 51 -8.45 19.22 -0.24
N ALA A 52 -7.23 19.78 -0.23
CA ALA A 52 -6.98 21.22 -0.10
C ALA A 52 -6.12 21.85 -1.20
N ARG A 53 -5.30 21.09 -1.95
CA ARG A 53 -4.36 21.68 -2.92
C ARG A 53 -4.96 21.97 -4.30
N TYR A 54 -6.13 21.45 -4.58
CA TYR A 54 -6.80 21.54 -5.87
C TYR A 54 -8.29 21.82 -5.70
N ALA A 55 -8.66 22.90 -5.00
CA ALA A 55 -10.05 23.33 -4.77
C ALA A 55 -10.86 23.64 -6.06
N ASN A 56 -10.29 23.36 -7.23
CA ASN A 56 -10.76 23.71 -8.56
C ASN A 56 -10.32 22.69 -9.62
N VAL A 57 -9.92 21.47 -9.24
CA VAL A 57 -9.72 20.36 -10.18
C VAL A 57 -10.69 19.24 -9.81
N GLU A 58 -11.62 18.93 -10.71
CA GLU A 58 -12.71 17.97 -10.50
C GLU A 58 -12.25 16.50 -10.40
N ALA A 59 -10.97 16.19 -10.58
CA ALA A 59 -10.43 14.84 -10.41
C ALA A 59 -8.91 14.88 -10.22
N VAL A 60 -8.39 14.06 -9.30
CA VAL A 60 -6.96 13.74 -9.21
C VAL A 60 -6.57 12.96 -10.47
N ASP A 61 -5.52 13.39 -11.16
CA ASP A 61 -4.92 12.61 -12.25
C ASP A 61 -3.85 11.70 -11.65
N TRP A 62 -4.23 10.46 -11.34
CA TRP A 62 -3.37 9.43 -10.76
C TRP A 62 -2.14 9.05 -11.60
N ARG A 63 -1.99 9.59 -12.82
CA ARG A 63 -0.78 9.41 -13.64
C ARG A 63 0.27 10.49 -13.43
N ILE A 64 -0.14 11.64 -12.90
CA ILE A 64 0.69 12.85 -12.86
C ILE A 64 0.79 13.40 -11.43
N ASP A 65 -0.27 13.27 -10.65
CA ASP A 65 -0.31 13.75 -9.28
C ASP A 65 0.44 12.79 -8.34
N ILE A 66 1.40 13.35 -7.59
CA ILE A 66 2.02 12.67 -6.46
C ILE A 66 0.98 12.63 -5.34
N VAL A 67 0.55 11.42 -4.96
CA VAL A 67 -0.43 11.22 -3.89
C VAL A 67 0.29 10.70 -2.67
N ASP A 68 0.13 11.41 -1.55
CA ASP A 68 0.69 10.98 -0.27
C ASP A 68 -0.01 9.72 0.22
N TYR A 69 0.77 8.77 0.73
CA TYR A 69 0.23 7.55 1.31
C TYR A 69 1.07 7.07 2.48
N THR A 70 0.45 6.26 3.34
CA THR A 70 1.13 5.56 4.43
C THR A 70 0.98 4.07 4.24
N VAL A 71 2.04 3.30 4.50
CA VAL A 71 2.01 1.83 4.48
C VAL A 71 2.35 1.32 5.87
N ARG A 72 1.56 0.38 6.37
CA ARG A 72 1.83 -0.31 7.63
C ARG A 72 1.39 -1.76 7.59
N PHE A 73 1.93 -2.56 8.49
CA PHE A 73 1.53 -3.94 8.69
C PHE A 73 0.58 -4.05 9.89
N VAL A 74 -0.51 -4.80 9.73
CA VAL A 74 -1.43 -5.17 10.80
C VAL A 74 -1.27 -6.67 11.06
N PRO A 75 -0.75 -7.07 12.23
CA PRO A 75 -0.57 -8.48 12.55
C PRO A 75 -1.93 -9.17 12.72
N SER A 76 -1.95 -10.48 12.49
CA SER A 76 -3.16 -11.30 12.50
C SER A 76 -4.00 -11.13 13.76
N SER A 77 -3.37 -10.92 14.93
CA SER A 77 -4.05 -10.69 16.20
C SER A 77 -4.91 -9.43 16.24
N HIS A 78 -4.68 -8.49 15.32
CA HIS A 78 -5.36 -7.19 15.26
C HIS A 78 -6.19 -7.01 13.97
N VAL A 79 -6.11 -7.93 13.00
CA VAL A 79 -6.80 -7.79 11.70
C VAL A 79 -8.30 -7.68 11.86
N SER A 80 -8.94 -8.57 12.62
CA SER A 80 -10.40 -8.55 12.82
C SER A 80 -10.88 -7.23 13.44
N ALA A 81 -10.25 -6.80 14.54
CA ALA A 81 -10.55 -5.53 15.19
C ALA A 81 -10.32 -4.32 14.27
N TYR A 82 -9.29 -4.38 13.41
CA TYR A 82 -9.04 -3.33 12.43
C TYR A 82 -10.12 -3.27 11.34
N LEU A 83 -10.51 -4.41 10.79
CA LEU A 83 -11.54 -4.48 9.75
C LEU A 83 -12.92 -4.04 10.24
N GLN A 84 -13.23 -4.26 11.52
CA GLN A 84 -14.47 -3.79 12.14
C GLN A 84 -14.63 -2.26 12.10
N SER A 85 -13.54 -1.50 11.94
CA SER A 85 -13.60 -0.03 11.82
C SER A 85 -14.18 0.46 10.48
N PHE A 86 -14.33 -0.40 9.47
CA PHE A 86 -14.76 -0.03 8.11
C PHE A 86 -16.19 -0.42 7.76
N SER A 87 -17.03 -0.75 8.75
CA SER A 87 -18.43 -1.15 8.53
C SER A 87 -18.61 -2.29 7.51
N LEU A 88 -17.63 -3.20 7.44
CA LEU A 88 -17.68 -4.39 6.58
C LEU A 88 -18.66 -5.43 7.13
N GLU A 89 -19.22 -6.24 6.24
CA GLU A 89 -20.04 -7.38 6.65
C GLU A 89 -19.23 -8.38 7.49
N ALA A 90 -19.84 -8.92 8.55
CA ALA A 90 -19.16 -9.84 9.46
C ALA A 90 -18.58 -11.08 8.76
N SER A 91 -19.31 -11.62 7.78
CA SER A 91 -18.89 -12.75 6.93
C SER A 91 -17.63 -12.43 6.11
N LEU A 92 -17.50 -11.20 5.61
CA LEU A 92 -16.31 -10.73 4.91
C LEU A 92 -15.13 -10.60 5.87
N ILE A 93 -15.35 -10.08 7.09
CA ILE A 93 -14.31 -9.98 8.12
C ILE A 93 -13.79 -11.37 8.51
N GLU A 94 -14.68 -12.35 8.70
CA GLU A 94 -14.32 -13.76 8.96
C GLU A 94 -13.50 -14.33 7.80
N CYS A 95 -13.99 -14.20 6.56
CA CYS A 95 -13.29 -14.66 5.36
C CYS A 95 -11.87 -14.07 5.23
N LEU A 96 -11.71 -12.77 5.49
CA LEU A 96 -10.41 -12.10 5.46
C LEU A 96 -9.50 -12.55 6.60
N THR A 97 -10.06 -12.77 7.80
CA THR A 97 -9.30 -13.28 8.96
C THR A 97 -8.79 -14.70 8.70
N ASP A 98 -9.61 -15.56 8.08
CA ASP A 98 -9.21 -16.89 7.65
C ASP A 98 -8.16 -16.82 6.54
N THR A 99 -8.34 -15.92 5.58
CA THR A 99 -7.37 -15.69 4.50
C THR A 99 -5.98 -15.36 5.06
N VAL A 100 -5.90 -14.52 6.10
CA VAL A 100 -4.64 -14.19 6.81
C VAL A 100 -3.93 -15.44 7.35
N GLN A 101 -4.68 -16.46 7.79
CA GLN A 101 -4.10 -17.70 8.31
C GLN A 101 -3.49 -18.58 7.22
N ILE A 102 -4.00 -18.51 5.99
CA ILE A 102 -3.72 -19.52 4.97
C ILE A 102 -2.88 -19.03 3.78
N TYR A 103 -2.80 -17.72 3.52
CA TYR A 103 -2.01 -17.24 2.38
C TYR A 103 -0.51 -17.52 2.56
N ASP A 104 0.24 -17.58 1.46
CA ASP A 104 1.70 -17.74 1.51
C ASP A 104 2.39 -16.37 1.53
N PRO A 105 2.96 -15.93 2.67
CA PRO A 105 3.58 -14.61 2.81
C PRO A 105 4.89 -14.45 2.02
N GLU A 106 5.51 -15.54 1.56
CA GLU A 106 6.66 -15.47 0.67
C GLU A 106 6.26 -15.09 -0.76
N ARG A 107 4.99 -15.29 -1.14
CA ARG A 107 4.52 -15.20 -2.54
C ARG A 107 3.32 -14.27 -2.75
N ALA A 108 2.63 -13.91 -1.67
CA ALA A 108 1.41 -13.12 -1.72
C ALA A 108 1.37 -12.04 -0.65
N VAL A 109 0.57 -11.01 -0.92
CA VAL A 109 0.30 -9.91 0.01
C VAL A 109 -1.21 -9.74 0.11
N LEU A 110 -1.77 -9.88 1.31
CA LEU A 110 -3.11 -9.38 1.59
C LEU A 110 -3.00 -7.87 1.85
N LEU A 111 -3.61 -7.07 1.00
CA LEU A 111 -3.53 -5.62 0.98
C LEU A 111 -4.92 -5.01 1.16
N LEU A 112 -5.03 -4.06 2.09
CA LEU A 112 -6.16 -3.15 2.20
C LEU A 112 -5.69 -1.74 1.81
N ILE A 113 -6.30 -1.16 0.79
CA ILE A 113 -6.15 0.25 0.43
C ILE A 113 -7.35 1.01 0.99
N ASN A 114 -7.11 2.05 1.77
CA ASN A 114 -8.13 2.92 2.34
C ASN A 114 -8.00 4.32 1.74
N GLU A 115 -9.04 4.73 1.00
CA GLU A 115 -9.20 6.08 0.45
C GLU A 115 -10.35 6.76 1.19
N ASN A 116 -10.04 7.58 2.20
CA ASN A 116 -11.05 8.34 2.96
C ASN A 116 -12.25 7.49 3.46
N GLY A 117 -11.99 6.28 3.93
CA GLY A 117 -13.01 5.34 4.42
C GLY A 117 -13.57 4.39 3.36
N ARG A 118 -13.23 4.57 2.08
CA ARG A 118 -13.52 3.60 1.03
C ARG A 118 -12.39 2.58 0.98
N VAL A 119 -12.70 1.35 1.32
CA VAL A 119 -11.70 0.27 1.35
C VAL A 119 -11.76 -0.57 0.08
N ASP A 120 -10.58 -0.88 -0.44
CA ASP A 120 -10.35 -1.84 -1.51
C ASP A 120 -9.40 -2.92 -0.99
N ILE A 121 -9.80 -4.19 -1.08
CA ILE A 121 -9.09 -5.30 -0.45
C ILE A 121 -8.68 -6.30 -1.52
N ASN A 122 -7.38 -6.57 -1.59
CA ASN A 122 -6.77 -7.41 -2.62
C ASN A 122 -5.89 -8.48 -1.99
N LEU A 123 -6.00 -9.72 -2.48
CA LEU A 123 -4.98 -10.73 -2.30
C LEU A 123 -4.07 -10.73 -3.53
N LEU A 124 -2.93 -10.06 -3.43
CA LEU A 124 -1.96 -9.95 -4.52
C LEU A 124 -1.19 -11.26 -4.63
N GLN A 125 -1.35 -11.95 -5.77
CA GLN A 125 -0.69 -13.22 -6.08
C GLN A 125 -0.01 -13.14 -7.44
N ASN A 126 0.93 -14.07 -7.71
CA ASN A 126 1.68 -14.10 -8.97
C ASN A 126 2.40 -12.77 -9.25
N LEU A 127 2.92 -12.15 -8.19
CA LEU A 127 3.64 -10.89 -8.28
C LEU A 127 4.92 -11.07 -9.12
N LYS A 128 5.23 -10.07 -9.96
CA LYS A 128 6.48 -10.05 -10.75
C LYS A 128 7.72 -10.00 -9.86
N VAL A 129 7.59 -9.44 -8.67
CA VAL A 129 8.62 -9.35 -7.63
C VAL A 129 7.97 -9.85 -6.33
N SER A 130 8.56 -10.88 -5.71
CA SER A 130 8.00 -11.44 -4.48
C SER A 130 8.14 -10.46 -3.30
N PRO A 131 7.35 -10.59 -2.22
CA PRO A 131 7.55 -9.83 -0.99
C PRO A 131 8.98 -9.91 -0.45
N VAL A 132 9.59 -11.11 -0.52
CA VAL A 132 10.97 -11.35 -0.12
C VAL A 132 11.94 -10.53 -0.97
N ASP A 133 11.76 -10.55 -2.29
CA ASP A 133 12.61 -9.79 -3.22
C ASP A 133 12.41 -8.28 -3.07
N CYS A 134 11.17 -7.81 -2.85
CA CYS A 134 10.89 -6.41 -2.55
C CYS A 134 11.68 -5.97 -1.30
N TYR A 135 11.64 -6.77 -0.23
CA TYR A 135 12.39 -6.47 0.99
C TYR A 135 13.90 -6.41 0.74
N GLN A 136 14.46 -7.40 0.04
CA GLN A 136 15.88 -7.43 -0.26
C GLN A 136 16.32 -6.24 -1.14
N GLN A 137 15.51 -5.84 -2.12
CA GLN A 137 15.80 -4.68 -2.97
C GLN A 137 15.82 -3.39 -2.17
N VAL A 138 14.79 -3.16 -1.33
CA VAL A 138 14.74 -1.97 -0.46
C VAL A 138 15.89 -1.96 0.54
N GLN A 139 16.24 -3.10 1.14
CA GLN A 139 17.39 -3.22 2.05
C GLN A 139 18.72 -2.89 1.36
N ARG A 140 18.94 -3.37 0.13
CA ARG A 140 20.18 -3.10 -0.63
C ARG A 140 20.31 -1.62 -1.03
N HIS A 141 19.19 -0.97 -1.25
CA HIS A 141 19.11 0.43 -1.69
C HIS A 141 18.64 1.34 -0.54
N TRP A 142 18.78 0.90 0.72
CA TRP A 142 18.19 1.60 1.86
C TRP A 142 18.60 3.08 1.96
N ILE A 143 19.82 3.40 1.53
CA ILE A 143 20.35 4.77 1.43
C ILE A 143 19.50 5.64 0.49
N GLU A 144 19.03 5.10 -0.64
CA GLU A 144 18.14 5.80 -1.60
C GLU A 144 16.71 5.97 -1.04
N PHE A 145 16.30 5.11 -0.11
CA PHE A 145 15.01 5.18 0.58
C PHE A 145 15.05 6.03 1.87
N GLN A 146 16.22 6.52 2.28
CA GLN A 146 16.42 7.39 3.46
C GLN A 146 16.41 8.89 3.14
N LEU A 147 15.95 9.30 1.96
CA LEU A 147 16.14 10.67 1.45
C LEU A 147 15.47 11.82 2.23
N ASP A 148 14.85 11.58 3.39
CA ASP A 148 14.36 12.64 4.30
C ASP A 148 14.78 12.47 5.77
N GLN A 149 15.87 11.75 6.06
CA GLN A 149 16.56 11.93 7.34
C GLN A 149 17.89 12.65 7.12
N ILE A 150 17.81 13.98 6.99
CA ILE A 150 18.95 14.85 7.25
C ILE A 150 18.95 15.15 8.76
N PRO A 151 19.75 14.46 9.59
CA PRO A 151 20.11 15.00 10.90
C PRO A 151 21.24 16.01 10.69
N GLY A 152 20.93 17.30 10.79
CA GLY A 152 21.95 18.30 11.08
C GLY A 152 21.92 19.57 10.22
N ASP A 153 21.01 20.47 10.57
CA ASP A 153 21.33 21.90 10.62
C ASP A 153 22.33 22.13 11.78
N LEU A 154 23.54 21.58 11.65
CA LEU A 154 24.70 21.94 12.45
C LEU A 154 25.74 22.59 11.53
N TYR A 155 25.40 23.78 11.06
CA TYR A 155 26.36 24.75 10.56
C TYR A 155 26.08 26.12 11.18
N GLU A 156 26.16 26.21 12.50
CA GLU A 156 26.65 27.44 13.12
C GLU A 156 28.11 27.26 13.52
N GLN A 157 28.85 28.35 13.34
CA GLN A 157 30.24 28.62 13.73
C GLN A 157 31.31 28.24 12.70
N ARG A 158 31.43 29.11 11.69
CA ARG A 158 32.73 29.68 11.29
C ARG A 158 32.57 31.09 10.74
N LEU A 159 32.69 32.06 11.64
CA LEU A 159 33.54 33.28 11.63
C LEU A 159 32.93 34.37 12.49
#